data_AF-A0A259PMU5-F1
#
_entry.id   AF-A0A259PMU5-F1
#
_cell.length_a   1.000
_cell.length_b   1.000
_cell.length_c   1.000
_cell.angle_alpha   90.00
_cell.angle_beta   90.00
_cell.angle_gamma   90.00
#
_symmetry.space_group_name_H-M   'P 1'
#
loop_
_entity.id
_entity.type
_entity.pdbx_description
1 polymer ?
#
loop_
_entity_poly.entity_id
_entity_poly.type
_entity_poly.pdbx_seq_one_letter_code
_entity_poly.pdbx_strand_id
1 'polypeptide(L)'
;MKNIYRGIALLVILLSGCATNVAPINKPGNDVSIAKVNEVQKKIASCVTEVNQSDDAKYVDEHILVLTERSPNAKELFNSSDKIASDQAAVLKRFKESTLKCRDITNELPSPALVAVYTNFYTNIDAVYKDLIDKRITIGVANQERQMRIQYAKSRFAKILKSETGG
;
A
#
# COMPACT_ATOMS: atom_id res chain seq x y z
N MET A 1 -28.73 28.73 -12.40
CA MET A 1 -28.06 27.91 -11.37
C MET A 1 -28.63 26.50 -11.42
N LYS A 2 -27.85 25.49 -11.78
CA LYS A 2 -28.28 24.08 -11.83
C LYS A 2 -27.08 23.18 -11.55
N ASN A 3 -27.06 22.59 -10.36
CA ASN A 3 -26.04 21.64 -9.92
C ASN A 3 -26.44 20.24 -10.41
N ILE A 4 -25.60 19.60 -11.21
CA ILE A 4 -25.77 18.22 -11.63
C ILE A 4 -24.88 17.35 -10.75
N TYR A 5 -25.50 16.71 -9.76
CA TYR A 5 -24.90 15.61 -9.02
C TYR A 5 -24.73 14.41 -9.95
N ARG A 6 -23.47 14.06 -10.27
CA ARG A 6 -23.11 12.79 -10.90
C ARG A 6 -22.88 11.74 -9.82
N GLY A 7 -23.98 11.16 -9.32
CA GLY A 7 -23.93 9.92 -8.56
C GLY A 7 -23.94 8.74 -9.53
N ILE A 8 -22.79 8.10 -9.73
CA ILE A 8 -22.75 6.77 -10.34
C ILE A 8 -22.82 5.78 -9.18
N ALA A 9 -23.99 5.17 -9.02
CA ALA A 9 -24.23 4.05 -8.14
C ALA A 9 -23.43 2.84 -8.63
N LEU A 10 -22.59 2.29 -7.75
CA LEU A 10 -21.86 1.05 -7.98
C LEU A 10 -22.85 -0.12 -8.07
N LEU A 11 -22.83 -0.78 -9.22
CA LEU A 11 -23.50 -2.04 -9.51
C LEU A 11 -23.08 -3.12 -8.50
N VAL A 12 -24.06 -3.65 -7.79
CA VAL A 12 -23.95 -4.89 -7.01
C VAL A 12 -24.01 -6.05 -7.98
N ILE A 13 -22.90 -6.80 -8.11
CA ILE A 13 -22.89 -8.07 -8.85
C ILE A 13 -23.12 -9.19 -7.82
N LEU A 14 -24.37 -9.62 -7.70
CA LEU A 14 -24.75 -10.91 -7.13
C LEU A 14 -24.61 -11.95 -8.25
N LEU A 15 -23.78 -12.98 -8.04
CA LEU A 15 -23.76 -14.16 -8.90
C LEU A 15 -24.20 -15.38 -8.11
N SER A 16 -25.48 -15.67 -8.21
CA SER A 16 -26.08 -16.98 -8.01
C SER A 16 -25.84 -17.85 -9.25
N GLY A 17 -25.23 -19.03 -9.04
CA GLY A 17 -25.48 -20.29 -9.74
C GLY A 17 -24.86 -20.50 -11.13
N CYS A 18 -24.05 -21.57 -11.25
CA CYS A 18 -24.32 -22.68 -12.18
C CYS A 18 -23.47 -23.89 -11.77
N ALA A 19 -24.16 -24.97 -11.38
CA ALA A 19 -23.57 -26.25 -11.05
C ALA A 19 -23.11 -26.97 -12.33
N THR A 20 -21.89 -27.51 -12.31
CA THR A 20 -21.49 -28.64 -13.14
C THR A 20 -20.52 -29.49 -12.34
N ASN A 21 -20.91 -30.74 -12.11
CA ASN A 21 -20.16 -31.72 -11.33
C ASN A 21 -18.85 -32.08 -12.05
N VAL A 22 -17.72 -31.70 -11.44
CA VAL A 22 -16.41 -32.26 -11.71
C VAL A 22 -15.93 -32.87 -10.40
N ALA A 23 -15.54 -34.15 -10.41
CA ALA A 23 -15.11 -34.90 -9.23
C ALA A 23 -14.06 -34.11 -8.42
N PRO A 24 -14.10 -34.16 -7.07
CA PRO A 24 -13.12 -33.45 -6.26
C PRO A 24 -11.78 -34.18 -6.39
N ILE A 25 -10.94 -33.69 -7.30
CA ILE A 25 -9.50 -33.93 -7.21
C ILE A 25 -9.08 -33.18 -5.95
N ASN A 26 -8.75 -33.92 -4.89
CA ASN A 26 -8.12 -33.41 -3.68
C ASN A 26 -6.88 -32.60 -4.07
N LYS A 27 -7.05 -31.29 -4.23
CA LYS A 27 -5.95 -30.35 -4.01
C LYS A 27 -5.72 -30.33 -2.50
N PRO A 28 -4.49 -30.49 -2.01
CA PRO A 28 -4.21 -30.11 -0.64
C PRO A 28 -4.63 -28.64 -0.53
N GLY A 29 -5.69 -28.35 0.21
CA GLY A 29 -6.10 -26.99 0.47
C GLY A 29 -4.91 -26.31 1.14
N ASN A 30 -4.36 -25.29 0.50
CA ASN A 30 -3.41 -24.43 1.19
C ASN A 30 -4.20 -23.75 2.31
N ASP A 31 -4.00 -24.19 3.54
CA ASP A 31 -4.75 -23.77 4.72
C ASP A 31 -4.26 -22.39 5.21
N VAL A 32 -4.25 -21.40 4.32
CA VAL A 32 -3.97 -20.02 4.70
C VAL A 32 -5.18 -19.51 5.49
N SER A 33 -4.99 -19.43 6.81
CA SER A 33 -6.00 -18.87 7.71
C SER A 33 -6.26 -17.39 7.38
N ILE A 34 -7.43 -17.11 6.81
CA ILE A 34 -7.93 -15.73 6.59
C ILE A 34 -7.95 -14.95 7.91
N ALA A 35 -8.31 -15.61 9.02
CA ALA A 35 -8.30 -14.99 10.34
C ALA A 35 -6.89 -14.50 10.71
N LYS A 36 -5.85 -15.31 10.46
CA LYS A 36 -4.46 -14.92 10.71
C LYS A 36 -4.01 -13.79 9.77
N VAL A 37 -4.37 -13.85 8.48
CA VAL A 37 -4.07 -12.76 7.53
C VAL A 37 -4.67 -11.44 8.02
N ASN A 38 -5.93 -11.45 8.43
CA ASN A 38 -6.63 -10.26 8.93
C ASN A 38 -6.02 -9.73 10.23
N GLU A 39 -5.63 -10.62 11.15
CA GLU A 39 -4.93 -10.24 12.38
C GLU A 39 -3.63 -9.49 12.07
N VAL A 40 -2.79 -10.04 11.18
CA VAL A 40 -1.51 -9.44 10.81
C VAL A 40 -1.70 -8.12 10.06
N GLN A 41 -2.65 -8.04 9.12
CA GLN A 41 -2.98 -6.79 8.44
C GLN A 41 -3.44 -5.69 9.41
N LYS A 42 -4.21 -6.05 10.46
CA LYS A 42 -4.61 -5.12 11.51
C LYS A 42 -3.39 -4.63 12.30
N LYS A 43 -2.44 -5.50 12.67
CA LYS A 43 -1.19 -5.11 13.33
C LYS A 43 -0.37 -4.14 12.47
N ILE A 44 -0.22 -4.43 11.18
CA ILE A 44 0.48 -3.55 10.23
C ILE A 44 -0.21 -2.18 10.19
N ALA A 45 -1.54 -2.14 10.03
CA ALA A 45 -2.31 -0.90 9.97
C ALA A 45 -2.19 -0.08 11.26
N SER A 46 -2.23 -0.72 12.43
CA SER A 46 -2.02 -0.07 13.72
C SER A 46 -0.61 0.53 13.83
N CYS A 47 0.43 -0.21 13.45
CA CYS A 47 1.80 0.28 13.46
C CYS A 47 1.98 1.50 12.53
N VAL A 48 1.46 1.42 11.30
CA VAL A 48 1.52 2.54 10.35
C VAL A 48 0.76 3.76 10.88
N THR A 49 -0.39 3.56 11.53
CA THR A 49 -1.15 4.64 12.15
C THR A 49 -0.35 5.34 13.24
N GLU A 50 0.35 4.60 14.09
CA GLU A 50 1.22 5.15 15.13
C GLU A 50 2.39 5.94 14.53
N VAL A 51 3.08 5.38 13.52
CA VAL A 51 4.17 6.08 12.81
C VAL A 51 3.69 7.40 12.19
N ASN A 52 2.50 7.38 11.58
CA ASN A 52 1.92 8.54 10.92
C ASN A 52 1.50 9.67 11.88
N GLN A 53 1.51 9.45 13.19
CA GLN A 53 1.26 10.50 14.19
C GLN A 53 2.50 11.33 14.53
N SER A 54 3.69 10.87 14.15
CA SER A 54 4.95 11.58 14.39
C SER A 54 5.02 12.89 13.60
N ASP A 55 5.80 13.86 14.11
CA ASP A 55 5.95 15.16 13.45
C ASP A 55 6.71 15.04 12.12
N ASP A 56 7.69 14.13 12.03
CA ASP A 56 8.35 13.81 10.77
C ASP A 56 7.35 13.28 9.73
N ALA A 57 6.38 12.43 10.14
CA ALA A 57 5.36 11.92 9.23
C ALA A 57 4.38 13.01 8.78
N LYS A 58 3.94 13.89 9.67
CA LYS A 58 3.08 15.03 9.32
C LYS A 58 3.78 15.97 8.33
N TYR A 59 5.05 16.28 8.59
CA TYR A 59 5.85 17.11 7.68
C TYR A 59 6.02 16.44 6.31
N VAL A 60 6.30 15.13 6.27
CA VAL A 60 6.36 14.37 5.01
C VAL A 60 5.02 14.45 4.27
N ASP A 61 3.91 14.24 4.97
CA ASP A 61 2.55 14.25 4.40
C ASP A 61 2.16 15.61 3.80
N GLU A 62 2.66 16.68 4.40
CA GLU A 62 2.38 18.05 3.99
C GLU A 62 3.28 18.53 2.83
N HIS A 63 4.55 18.10 2.80
CA HIS A 63 5.56 18.72 1.95
C HIS A 63 6.28 17.80 0.96
N ILE A 64 6.19 16.48 1.10
CA ILE A 64 7.05 15.55 0.36
C ILE A 64 6.27 14.41 -0.29
N LEU A 65 5.50 13.64 0.48
CA LEU A 65 4.82 12.45 0.01
C LEU A 65 3.40 12.41 0.53
N VAL A 66 2.43 12.13 -0.34
CA VAL A 66 1.05 11.82 0.04
C VAL A 66 1.04 10.49 0.77
N LEU A 67 0.89 10.52 2.10
CA LEU A 67 0.85 9.33 2.94
C LEU A 67 -0.56 8.79 3.11
N THR A 68 -1.58 9.64 3.02
CA THR A 68 -2.99 9.28 3.26
C THR A 68 -3.94 9.88 2.22
N GLU A 69 -5.21 9.47 2.24
CA GLU A 69 -6.24 10.08 1.39
C GLU A 69 -6.62 11.50 1.84
N ARG A 70 -6.21 11.92 3.05
CA ARG A 70 -6.52 13.21 3.65
C ARG A 70 -5.32 14.17 3.66
N SER A 71 -4.25 13.84 2.95
CA SER A 71 -3.05 14.69 2.89
C SER A 71 -3.41 16.09 2.38
N PRO A 72 -3.03 17.16 3.08
CA PRO A 72 -3.55 18.51 2.84
C PRO A 72 -3.17 19.06 1.45
N ASN A 73 -1.97 18.71 0.97
CA ASN A 73 -1.42 19.25 -0.28
C ASN A 73 -1.32 18.21 -1.40
N ALA A 74 -2.14 17.16 -1.36
CA ALA A 74 -1.99 16.01 -2.26
C ALA A 74 -1.91 16.40 -3.74
N LYS A 75 -2.81 17.28 -4.20
CA LYS A 75 -2.82 17.74 -5.60
C LYS A 75 -1.52 18.44 -5.98
N GLU A 76 -0.99 19.29 -5.11
CA GLU A 76 0.27 19.99 -5.36
C GLU A 76 1.44 19.00 -5.40
N LEU A 77 1.53 18.11 -4.41
CA LEU A 77 2.59 17.11 -4.31
C LEU A 77 2.63 16.18 -5.53
N PHE A 78 1.48 15.77 -6.08
CA PHE A 78 1.43 14.94 -7.30
C PHE A 78 1.85 15.67 -8.59
N ASN A 79 1.70 17.01 -8.62
CA ASN A 79 2.02 17.84 -9.79
C ASN A 79 3.36 18.59 -9.65
N SER A 80 4.06 18.46 -8.51
CA SER A 80 5.31 19.17 -8.26
C SER A 80 6.42 18.68 -9.20
N SER A 81 7.02 19.64 -9.91
CA SER A 81 8.27 19.45 -10.66
C SER A 81 9.52 19.63 -9.80
N ASP A 82 9.36 19.93 -8.51
CA ASP A 82 10.47 20.28 -7.64
C ASP A 82 11.28 19.06 -7.24
N LYS A 83 12.57 19.28 -7.04
CA LYS A 83 13.45 18.33 -6.38
C LYS A 83 13.34 18.52 -4.87
N ILE A 84 13.50 17.43 -4.14
CA ILE A 84 13.51 17.50 -2.67
C ILE A 84 14.63 18.44 -2.19
N ALA A 85 14.30 19.32 -1.25
CA ALA A 85 15.26 20.15 -0.56
C ALA A 85 16.09 19.33 0.44
N SER A 86 17.24 19.84 0.86
CA SER A 86 18.17 19.08 1.72
C SER A 86 17.60 18.80 3.12
N ASP A 87 16.85 19.75 3.67
CA ASP A 87 16.12 19.63 4.93
C ASP A 87 14.96 18.62 4.81
N GLN A 88 14.18 18.70 3.73
CA GLN A 88 13.14 17.72 3.40
C GLN A 88 13.73 16.30 3.28
N ALA A 89 14.88 16.15 2.63
CA ALA A 89 15.56 14.86 2.49
C ALA A 89 16.02 14.29 3.84
N ALA A 90 16.44 15.15 4.78
CA ALA A 90 16.79 14.72 6.13
C ALA A 90 15.54 14.23 6.90
N VAL A 91 14.41 14.93 6.78
CA VAL A 91 13.14 14.50 7.39
C VAL A 91 12.67 13.18 6.78
N LEU A 92 12.73 13.04 5.45
CA LEU A 92 12.32 11.81 4.76
C LEU A 92 13.15 10.59 5.19
N LYS A 93 14.44 10.75 5.48
CA LYS A 93 15.29 9.67 6.01
C LYS A 93 14.82 9.20 7.39
N ARG A 94 14.57 10.14 8.32
CA ARG A 94 14.07 9.80 9.66
C ARG A 94 12.68 9.17 9.62
N PHE A 95 11.79 9.68 8.78
CA PHE A 95 10.49 9.05 8.53
C PHE A 95 10.64 7.63 7.98
N LYS A 96 11.52 7.41 6.99
CA LYS A 96 11.80 6.06 6.48
C LYS A 96 12.27 5.14 7.62
N GLU A 97 13.21 5.57 8.44
CA GLU A 97 13.74 4.79 9.56
C GLU A 97 12.64 4.42 10.57
N SER A 98 11.74 5.36 10.89
CA SER A 98 10.63 5.11 11.82
C SER A 98 9.61 4.08 11.27
N THR A 99 9.52 3.91 9.95
CA THR A 99 8.65 2.88 9.33
C THR A 99 9.24 1.47 9.40
N LEU A 100 10.54 1.31 9.66
CA LEU A 100 11.20 -0.01 9.65
C LEU A 100 10.56 -0.98 10.66
N LYS A 101 10.19 -0.48 11.85
CA LYS A 101 9.52 -1.28 12.89
C LYS A 101 8.22 -1.95 12.42
N CYS A 102 7.52 -1.36 11.44
CA CYS A 102 6.29 -1.95 10.91
C CYS A 102 6.54 -3.05 9.88
N ARG A 103 7.75 -3.12 9.30
CA ARG A 103 8.08 -4.10 8.26
C ARG A 103 8.21 -5.51 8.85
N ASP A 104 8.76 -5.62 10.05
CA ASP A 104 8.99 -6.92 10.69
C ASP A 104 7.69 -7.67 10.98
N ILE A 105 6.58 -6.94 11.21
CA ILE A 105 5.24 -7.51 11.39
C ILE A 105 4.82 -8.33 10.16
N THR A 106 5.29 -7.98 8.96
CA THR A 106 4.92 -8.69 7.73
C THR A 106 5.43 -10.13 7.69
N ASN A 107 6.46 -10.46 8.47
CA ASN A 107 6.96 -11.82 8.62
C ASN A 107 5.99 -12.74 9.39
N GLU A 108 4.96 -12.19 10.05
CA GLU A 108 3.92 -12.98 10.72
C GLU A 108 2.84 -13.52 9.76
N LEU A 109 2.89 -13.16 8.47
CA LEU A 109 1.92 -13.63 7.49
C LEU A 109 2.03 -15.15 7.31
N PRO A 110 0.90 -15.87 7.18
CA PRO A 110 0.86 -17.34 7.14
C PRO A 110 1.35 -17.95 5.82
N SER A 111 1.79 -17.13 4.85
CA SER A 111 2.29 -17.60 3.55
C SER A 111 3.58 -16.86 3.18
N PRO A 112 4.65 -17.59 2.77
CA PRO A 112 5.85 -16.98 2.21
C PRO A 112 5.57 -16.11 0.98
N ALA A 113 4.55 -16.44 0.17
CA ALA A 113 4.17 -15.64 -0.99
C ALA A 113 3.56 -14.30 -0.56
N LEU A 114 2.74 -14.28 0.51
CA LEU A 114 2.21 -13.04 1.07
C LEU A 114 3.30 -12.18 1.71
N VAL A 115 4.26 -12.79 2.42
CA VAL A 115 5.46 -12.10 2.93
C VAL A 115 6.22 -11.44 1.77
N ALA A 116 6.49 -12.19 0.69
CA ALA A 116 7.22 -11.69 -0.47
C ALA A 116 6.54 -10.48 -1.15
N VAL A 117 5.22 -10.35 -1.11
CA VAL A 117 4.53 -9.14 -1.60
C VAL A 117 4.96 -7.91 -0.81
N TYR A 118 5.00 -8.00 0.52
CA TYR A 118 5.43 -6.90 1.37
C TYR A 118 6.92 -6.60 1.24
N THR A 119 7.77 -7.63 1.21
CA THR A 119 9.21 -7.44 0.97
C THR A 119 9.46 -6.68 -0.32
N ASN A 120 8.87 -7.12 -1.43
CA ASN A 120 8.99 -6.45 -2.72
C ASN A 120 8.42 -5.03 -2.69
N PHE A 121 7.29 -4.82 -2.02
CA PHE A 121 6.71 -3.49 -1.85
C PHE A 121 7.69 -2.55 -1.14
N TYR A 122 8.25 -2.95 0.01
CA TYR A 122 9.18 -2.12 0.76
C TYR A 122 10.49 -1.86 0.00
N THR A 123 11.07 -2.85 -0.67
CA THR A 123 12.25 -2.66 -1.52
C THR A 123 11.98 -1.62 -2.61
N ASN A 124 10.82 -1.71 -3.28
CA ASN A 124 10.46 -0.79 -4.36
C ASN A 124 10.15 0.63 -3.85
N ILE A 125 9.55 0.77 -2.68
CA ILE A 125 9.35 2.08 -2.04
C ILE A 125 10.68 2.68 -1.60
N ASP A 126 11.59 1.88 -1.06
CA ASP A 126 12.92 2.34 -0.66
C ASP A 126 13.74 2.86 -1.84
N ALA A 127 13.60 2.23 -3.01
CA ALA A 127 14.21 2.71 -4.24
C ALA A 127 13.64 4.09 -4.64
N VAL A 128 12.32 4.28 -4.56
CA VAL A 128 11.69 5.60 -4.83
C VAL A 128 12.23 6.66 -3.86
N TYR A 129 12.31 6.34 -2.57
CA TYR A 129 12.82 7.29 -1.58
C TYR A 129 14.28 7.62 -1.82
N LYS A 130 15.10 6.62 -2.20
CA LYS A 130 16.48 6.82 -2.57
C LYS A 130 16.61 7.74 -3.79
N ASP A 131 15.88 7.47 -4.87
CA ASP A 131 15.94 8.29 -6.08
C ASP A 131 15.43 9.71 -5.83
N LEU A 132 14.44 9.89 -4.95
CA LEU A 132 13.98 11.21 -4.53
C LEU A 132 15.07 11.96 -3.75
N ILE A 133 15.66 11.32 -2.73
CA ILE A 133 16.77 11.89 -1.91
C ILE A 133 17.98 12.24 -2.76
N ASP A 134 18.34 11.38 -3.71
CA ASP A 134 19.45 11.58 -4.64
C ASP A 134 19.09 12.59 -5.76
N LYS A 135 17.91 13.23 -5.68
CA LYS A 135 17.38 14.23 -6.62
C LYS A 135 17.26 13.73 -8.07
N ARG A 136 17.21 12.41 -8.27
CA ARG A 136 17.03 11.79 -9.60
C ARG A 136 15.62 11.97 -10.12
N ILE A 137 14.63 11.90 -9.24
CA ILE A 137 13.21 12.15 -9.55
C ILE A 137 12.69 13.41 -8.86
N THR A 138 11.54 13.93 -9.29
CA THR A 138 10.86 15.05 -8.61
C THR A 138 9.92 14.54 -7.52
N ILE A 139 9.42 15.45 -6.68
CA ILE A 139 8.37 15.16 -5.70
C ILE A 139 7.13 14.56 -6.37
N GLY A 140 6.67 15.14 -7.50
CA GLY A 140 5.55 14.61 -8.29
C GLY A 140 5.76 13.18 -8.78
N VAL A 141 6.93 12.91 -9.39
CA VAL A 141 7.26 11.56 -9.88
C VAL A 141 7.33 10.56 -8.72
N ALA A 142 7.92 10.94 -7.58
CA ALA A 142 7.98 10.05 -6.41
C ALA A 142 6.58 9.68 -5.89
N ASN A 143 5.64 10.63 -5.87
CA ASN A 143 4.26 10.38 -5.46
C ASN A 143 3.52 9.45 -6.44
N GLN A 144 3.71 9.65 -7.75
CA GLN A 144 3.14 8.77 -8.79
C GLN A 144 3.68 7.33 -8.67
N GLU A 145 5.01 7.19 -8.61
CA GLU A 145 5.69 5.89 -8.48
C GLU A 145 5.29 5.16 -7.19
N ARG A 146 5.19 5.89 -6.07
CA ARG A 146 4.70 5.35 -4.79
C ARG A 146 3.27 4.84 -4.90
N GLN A 147 2.37 5.64 -5.48
CA GLN A 147 0.98 5.23 -5.64
C GLN A 147 0.84 3.99 -6.53
N MET A 148 1.57 3.92 -7.64
CA MET A 148 1.58 2.74 -8.50
C MET A 148 2.04 1.48 -7.75
N ARG A 149 3.11 1.57 -6.94
CA ARG A 149 3.61 0.44 -6.14
C ARG A 149 2.61 -0.02 -5.08
N ILE A 150 1.90 0.92 -4.43
CA ILE A 150 0.83 0.59 -3.48
C ILE A 150 -0.28 -0.20 -4.17
N GLN A 151 -0.75 0.26 -5.34
CA GLN A 151 -1.82 -0.42 -6.08
C GLN A 151 -1.38 -1.79 -6.59
N TYR A 152 -0.14 -1.89 -7.09
CA TYR A 152 0.44 -3.16 -7.50
C TYR A 152 0.50 -4.15 -6.34
N ALA A 153 1.02 -3.73 -5.18
CA ALA A 153 1.10 -4.59 -4.00
C ALA A 153 -0.29 -5.07 -3.54
N LYS A 154 -1.28 -4.17 -3.49
CA LYS A 154 -2.67 -4.52 -3.15
C LYS A 154 -3.24 -5.57 -4.11
N SER A 155 -3.07 -5.36 -5.42
CA SER A 155 -3.55 -6.29 -6.45
C SER A 155 -2.88 -7.66 -6.34
N ARG A 156 -1.55 -7.69 -6.16
CA ARG A 156 -0.80 -8.95 -6.03
C ARG A 156 -1.14 -9.70 -4.74
N PHE A 157 -1.29 -8.98 -3.63
CA PHE A 157 -1.72 -9.56 -2.36
C PHE A 157 -3.08 -10.25 -2.50
N ALA A 158 -4.07 -9.56 -3.06
CA ALA A 158 -5.42 -10.11 -3.26
C ALA A 158 -5.41 -11.35 -4.18
N LYS A 159 -4.61 -11.32 -5.26
CA LYS A 159 -4.47 -12.46 -6.17
C LYS A 159 -3.88 -13.69 -5.47
N ILE A 160 -2.80 -13.51 -4.71
CA ILE A 160 -2.15 -14.61 -3.97
C ILE A 160 -3.09 -15.16 -2.92
N LEU A 161 -3.71 -14.28 -2.11
CA LEU A 161 -4.65 -14.69 -1.07
C LEU A 161 -5.80 -15.53 -1.65
N LYS A 162 -6.42 -15.08 -2.75
CA LYS A 162 -7.48 -15.83 -3.43
C LYS A 162 -7.00 -17.21 -3.89
N SER A 163 -5.80 -17.30 -4.47
CA SER A 163 -5.26 -18.57 -4.95
C SER A 163 -4.93 -19.54 -3.82
N GLU A 164 -4.53 -19.02 -2.66
CA GLU A 164 -4.19 -19.83 -1.50
C GLU A 164 -5.44 -20.28 -0.74
N THR A 165 -6.51 -19.49 -0.72
CA THR A 165 -7.76 -19.83 -0.02
C THR A 165 -8.79 -20.57 -0.89
N GLY A 166 -8.37 -21.13 -2.02
CA GLY A 166 -9.21 -21.99 -2.87
C GLY A 166 -10.32 -21.27 -3.66
N GLY A 167 -10.12 -20.00 -4.02
CA GLY A 167 -11.11 -19.20 -4.76
C GLY A 167 -11.26 -19.50 -6.24
#